data_AF-A0A3M1KCI2-F1
#
_entry.id   AF-A0A3M1KCI2-F1
#
_cell.length_a   1.000
_cell.length_b   1.000
_cell.length_c   1.000
_cell.angle_alpha   90.00
_cell.angle_beta   90.00
_cell.angle_gamma   90.00
#
_symmetry.space_group_name_H-M   'P 1'
#
loop_
_entity.id
_entity.type
_entity.pdbx_description
1 polymer ?
#
loop_
_entity_poly.entity_id
_entity_poly.type
_entity_poly.pdbx_seq_one_letter_code
_entity_poly.pdbx_strand_id
1 'polypeptide(L)'
;MKDRIQTAARLRWPWIALGLVVGHLTLTHFVMGLRPEHILANLLLVIPAWWSDGGRRFSRMCLPLWLIGAIYEYSHYLMWLQQYAEVHIRDIYELEKRLFGIDTPQGRMILAEFFGKYNWPVLDAITGFAYLYYLYHAIFMCMLFVFIAPERQPRMAWSFFTANMIGLVIFLLFPVAPPWYVAQHGFDVDFSVLPDPAGTLRFDRLVGLRYFENFYKHNATVFGAMPSLHVGFPLAVALGTLGWKRRGWQIFMFSVPAVVAFSAFYLQHHYLLDVIAGVLVALVSYGITVFVLHRRQWDGTLRGYFWLWTHVPQDSES
;
A
#
# COMPACT_ATOMS: atom_id res chain seq x y z
N MET A 1 -14.25 -8.49 37.12
CA MET A 1 -14.64 -9.18 35.87
C MET A 1 -13.90 -8.64 34.64
N LYS A 2 -13.80 -7.32 34.42
CA LYS A 2 -12.98 -6.71 33.35
C LYS A 2 -11.51 -7.12 33.40
N ASP A 3 -10.88 -7.12 34.58
CA ASP A 3 -9.46 -7.50 34.71
C ASP A 3 -9.19 -8.95 34.31
N ARG A 4 -10.06 -9.90 34.70
CA ARG A 4 -9.91 -11.31 34.30
C ARG A 4 -10.01 -11.51 32.78
N ILE A 5 -10.90 -10.77 32.10
CA ILE A 5 -11.03 -10.80 30.63
C ILE A 5 -9.79 -10.19 29.97
N GLN A 6 -9.24 -9.10 30.53
CA GLN A 6 -8.03 -8.46 30.04
C GLN A 6 -6.78 -9.35 30.20
N THR A 7 -6.63 -10.02 31.35
CA THR A 7 -5.53 -10.97 31.58
C THR A 7 -5.62 -12.17 30.65
N ALA A 8 -6.83 -12.72 30.42
CA ALA A 8 -7.03 -13.84 29.51
C ALA A 8 -6.74 -13.48 28.05
N ALA A 9 -7.15 -12.30 27.57
CA ALA A 9 -6.85 -11.84 26.22
C ALA A 9 -5.34 -11.58 26.01
N ARG A 10 -4.66 -11.02 27.01
CA ARG A 10 -3.19 -10.80 26.99
C ARG A 10 -2.41 -12.11 26.92
N LEU A 11 -2.85 -13.14 27.64
CA LEU A 11 -2.20 -14.45 27.66
C LEU A 11 -2.47 -15.30 26.40
N ARG A 12 -3.53 -14.99 25.63
CA ARG A 12 -3.90 -15.74 24.43
C ARG A 12 -3.15 -15.30 23.16
N TRP A 13 -2.80 -14.01 23.06
CA TRP A 13 -2.14 -13.49 21.85
C TRP A 13 -0.85 -14.23 21.44
N PRO A 14 0.09 -14.56 22.36
CA PRO A 14 1.32 -15.25 21.98
C PRO A 14 1.06 -16.60 21.29
N TRP A 15 0.04 -17.33 21.76
CA TRP A 15 -0.38 -18.59 21.17
C TRP A 15 -1.09 -18.43 19.82
N ILE A 16 -1.90 -17.36 19.66
CA ILE A 16 -2.51 -17.02 18.37
C ILE A 16 -1.42 -16.67 17.35
N ALA A 17 -0.47 -15.82 17.73
CA ALA A 17 0.66 -15.45 16.89
C ALA A 17 1.49 -16.69 16.50
N LEU A 18 1.76 -17.59 17.46
CA LEU A 18 2.43 -18.86 17.17
C LEU A 18 1.64 -19.72 16.17
N GLY A 19 0.33 -19.87 16.37
CA GLY A 19 -0.53 -20.64 15.45
C GLY A 19 -0.56 -20.05 14.04
N LEU A 20 -0.65 -18.72 13.91
CA LEU A 20 -0.57 -18.02 12.63
C LEU A 20 0.78 -18.25 11.94
N VAL A 21 1.89 -18.12 12.68
CA VAL A 21 3.24 -18.31 12.16
C VAL A 21 3.49 -19.76 11.73
N VAL A 22 3.12 -20.73 12.56
CA VAL A 22 3.27 -22.15 12.23
C VAL A 22 2.41 -22.50 11.01
N GLY A 23 1.15 -22.07 10.98
CA GLY A 23 0.27 -22.29 9.84
C GLY A 23 0.82 -21.66 8.56
N HIS A 24 1.26 -20.42 8.62
CA HIS A 24 1.86 -19.71 7.49
C HIS A 24 3.12 -20.40 6.99
N LEU A 25 4.11 -20.66 7.84
CA LEU A 25 5.35 -21.34 7.43
C LEU A 25 5.10 -22.75 6.89
N THR A 26 4.15 -23.49 7.47
CA THR A 26 3.79 -24.82 6.97
C THR A 26 3.18 -24.73 5.58
N LEU A 27 2.20 -23.85 5.39
CA LEU A 27 1.58 -23.62 4.08
C LEU A 27 2.63 -23.17 3.04
N THR A 28 3.46 -22.19 3.40
CA THR A 28 4.49 -21.65 2.51
C THR A 28 5.52 -22.74 2.14
N HIS A 29 5.92 -23.59 3.09
CA HIS A 29 6.81 -24.72 2.82
C HIS A 29 6.26 -25.68 1.76
N PHE A 30 4.98 -26.05 1.86
CA PHE A 30 4.35 -26.99 0.92
C PHE A 30 3.94 -26.36 -0.42
N VAL A 31 3.66 -25.05 -0.46
CA VAL A 31 3.18 -24.38 -1.68
C VAL A 31 4.32 -23.83 -2.54
N MET A 32 5.31 -23.16 -1.93
CA MET A 32 6.32 -22.40 -2.68
C MET A 32 7.76 -22.56 -2.18
N GLY A 33 7.96 -23.26 -1.07
CA GLY A 33 9.25 -23.33 -0.39
C GLY A 33 9.53 -22.12 0.49
N LEU A 34 10.39 -22.31 1.50
CA LEU A 34 10.73 -21.27 2.47
C LEU A 34 11.89 -20.41 1.98
N ARG A 35 11.75 -19.10 2.17
CA ARG A 35 12.80 -18.09 1.92
C ARG A 35 13.10 -17.30 3.20
N PRO A 36 14.30 -16.70 3.32
CA PRO A 36 14.68 -15.96 4.53
C PRO A 36 13.69 -14.85 4.93
N GLU A 37 13.10 -14.16 3.96
CA GLU A 37 12.10 -13.12 4.16
C GLU A 37 10.84 -13.65 4.86
N HIS A 38 10.40 -14.88 4.54
CA HIS A 38 9.25 -15.50 5.20
C HIS A 38 9.57 -15.72 6.68
N ILE A 39 10.77 -16.21 6.99
CA ILE A 39 11.22 -16.43 8.38
C ILE A 39 11.25 -15.09 9.11
N LEU A 40 11.89 -14.07 8.52
CA LEU A 40 12.02 -12.75 9.13
C LEU A 40 10.67 -12.11 9.45
N ALA A 41 9.72 -12.12 8.50
CA ALA A 41 8.39 -11.56 8.69
C ALA A 41 7.62 -12.27 9.82
N ASN A 42 7.71 -13.60 9.89
CA ASN A 42 7.09 -14.38 10.95
C ASN A 42 7.75 -14.16 12.32
N LEU A 43 9.08 -14.01 12.38
CA LEU A 43 9.82 -13.71 13.62
C LEU A 43 9.40 -12.35 14.20
N LEU A 44 9.19 -11.34 13.36
CA LEU A 44 8.70 -10.02 13.77
C LEU A 44 7.30 -10.08 14.40
N LEU A 45 6.47 -11.07 14.02
CA LEU A 45 5.17 -11.28 14.62
C LEU A 45 5.26 -12.06 15.93
N VAL A 46 6.02 -13.16 15.98
CA VAL A 46 5.99 -14.07 17.14
C VAL A 46 6.93 -13.66 18.27
N ILE A 47 8.17 -13.25 18.00
CA ILE A 47 9.15 -12.96 19.07
C ILE A 47 8.64 -11.87 20.02
N PRO A 48 8.17 -10.70 19.53
CA PRO A 48 7.69 -9.66 20.43
C PRO A 48 6.47 -10.11 21.24
N ALA A 49 5.62 -11.01 20.69
CA ALA A 49 4.45 -11.52 21.39
C ALA A 49 4.81 -12.27 22.69
N TRP A 50 5.95 -12.95 22.73
CA TRP A 50 6.40 -13.72 23.89
C TRP A 50 7.29 -12.90 24.85
N TRP A 51 7.91 -11.82 24.38
CA TRP A 51 8.93 -11.10 25.12
C TRP A 51 8.39 -10.24 26.27
N SER A 52 7.40 -9.39 26.02
CA SER A 52 6.89 -8.44 27.03
C SER A 52 5.46 -7.99 26.71
N ASP A 53 4.82 -7.27 27.64
CA ASP A 53 3.52 -6.64 27.38
C ASP A 53 3.59 -5.59 26.24
N GLY A 54 4.70 -4.84 26.19
CA GLY A 54 4.98 -3.92 25.09
C GLY A 54 5.17 -4.66 23.76
N GLY A 55 5.92 -5.76 23.76
CA GLY A 55 6.11 -6.61 22.59
C GLY A 55 4.80 -7.24 22.09
N ARG A 56 3.90 -7.66 22.99
CA ARG A 56 2.54 -8.12 22.64
C ARG A 56 1.71 -7.03 21.97
N ARG A 57 1.86 -5.78 22.39
CA ARG A 57 1.18 -4.65 21.74
C ARG A 57 1.77 -4.41 20.34
N PHE A 58 3.09 -4.34 20.23
CA PHE A 58 3.79 -4.21 18.95
C PHE A 58 3.41 -5.31 17.95
N SER A 59 3.47 -6.58 18.36
CA SER A 59 3.10 -7.73 17.53
C SER A 59 1.66 -7.63 16.99
N ARG A 60 0.69 -7.24 17.83
CA ARG A 60 -0.69 -7.00 17.38
C ARG A 60 -0.81 -5.84 16.39
N MET A 61 -0.04 -4.78 16.60
CA MET A 61 0.02 -3.61 15.72
C MET A 61 0.63 -3.93 14.34
N CYS A 62 1.54 -4.91 14.28
CA CYS A 62 2.14 -5.39 13.05
C CYS A 62 1.29 -6.43 12.30
N LEU A 63 0.28 -7.04 12.93
CA LEU A 63 -0.56 -8.07 12.32
C LEU A 63 -1.13 -7.65 10.94
N PRO A 64 -1.69 -6.44 10.73
CA PRO A 64 -2.23 -6.08 9.42
C PRO A 64 -1.15 -6.05 8.33
N LEU A 65 0.06 -5.57 8.65
CA LEU A 65 1.19 -5.57 7.71
C LEU A 65 1.65 -6.99 7.39
N TRP A 66 1.72 -7.86 8.40
CA TRP A 66 2.05 -9.27 8.20
C TRP A 66 1.01 -9.99 7.33
N LEU A 67 -0.29 -9.72 7.53
CA LEU A 67 -1.36 -10.29 6.72
C LEU A 67 -1.28 -9.85 5.26
N ILE A 68 -0.92 -8.59 4.97
CA ILE A 68 -0.69 -8.13 3.60
C ILE A 68 0.41 -8.96 2.95
N GLY A 69 1.57 -9.07 3.62
CA GLY A 69 2.70 -9.86 3.11
C GLY A 69 2.30 -11.30 2.83
N ALA A 70 1.70 -11.97 3.81
CA ALA A 70 1.22 -13.34 3.66
C ALA A 70 0.24 -13.48 2.48
N ILE A 71 -0.78 -12.61 2.36
CA ILE A 71 -1.78 -12.70 1.28
C ILE A 71 -1.15 -12.43 -0.10
N TYR A 72 -0.28 -11.43 -0.22
CA TYR A 72 0.36 -11.08 -1.49
C TYR A 72 1.37 -12.14 -1.95
N GLU A 73 1.98 -12.90 -1.04
CA GLU A 73 2.79 -14.06 -1.42
C GLU A 73 1.93 -15.08 -2.20
N TYR A 74 0.73 -15.38 -1.72
CA TYR A 74 -0.18 -16.31 -2.39
C TYR A 74 -0.94 -15.70 -3.58
N SER A 75 -1.03 -14.38 -3.70
CA SER A 75 -1.78 -13.74 -4.78
C SER A 75 -1.19 -14.02 -6.16
N HIS A 76 0.09 -14.35 -6.25
CA HIS A 76 0.75 -14.82 -7.47
C HIS A 76 0.05 -16.03 -8.08
N TYR A 77 -0.48 -16.94 -7.25
CA TYR A 77 -1.26 -18.10 -7.69
C TYR A 77 -2.70 -17.77 -8.07
N LEU A 78 -3.13 -16.53 -7.88
CA LEU A 78 -4.42 -16.03 -8.34
C LEU A 78 -4.29 -15.20 -9.63
N MET A 79 -3.08 -14.79 -10.00
CA MET A 79 -2.85 -13.96 -11.18
C MET A 79 -3.24 -14.65 -12.49
N TRP A 80 -3.20 -15.99 -12.54
CA TRP A 80 -3.74 -16.74 -13.70
C TRP A 80 -5.23 -16.44 -13.94
N LEU A 81 -6.00 -15.94 -12.97
CA LEU A 81 -7.39 -15.56 -13.18
C LEU A 81 -7.53 -14.37 -14.14
N GLN A 82 -6.51 -13.51 -14.25
CA GLN A 82 -6.54 -12.36 -15.16
C GLN A 82 -6.64 -12.75 -16.63
N GLN A 83 -6.23 -13.96 -17.01
CA GLN A 83 -6.38 -14.43 -18.40
C GLN A 83 -7.85 -14.66 -18.80
N TYR A 84 -8.77 -14.74 -17.83
CA TYR A 84 -10.22 -14.86 -18.05
C TYR A 84 -10.95 -13.53 -17.89
N ALA A 85 -10.27 -12.50 -17.40
CA ALA A 85 -10.82 -11.15 -17.29
C ALA A 85 -10.58 -10.38 -18.59
N GLU A 86 -11.49 -9.49 -18.94
CA GLU A 86 -11.26 -8.53 -20.02
C GLU A 86 -10.16 -7.55 -19.60
N VAL A 87 -9.10 -7.45 -20.41
CA VAL A 87 -8.01 -6.51 -20.15
C VAL A 87 -8.37 -5.16 -20.74
N HIS A 88 -8.44 -4.16 -19.87
CA HIS A 88 -8.79 -2.79 -20.22
C HIS A 88 -7.53 -2.05 -20.69
N ILE A 89 -7.51 -1.69 -21.97
CA ILE A 89 -6.38 -1.01 -22.62
C ILE A 89 -6.88 0.23 -23.36
N ARG A 90 -7.59 0.03 -24.48
CA ARG A 90 -8.05 1.12 -25.35
C ARG A 90 -9.12 1.97 -24.69
N ASP A 91 -10.06 1.34 -24.00
CA ASP A 91 -11.18 1.99 -23.35
C ASP A 91 -10.73 2.98 -22.26
N ILE A 92 -9.82 2.56 -21.38
CA ILE A 92 -9.26 3.45 -20.34
C ILE A 92 -8.38 4.53 -20.94
N TYR A 93 -7.55 4.19 -21.94
CA TYR A 93 -6.74 5.17 -22.66
C TYR A 93 -7.60 6.28 -23.30
N GLU A 94 -8.64 5.93 -24.04
CA GLU A 94 -9.52 6.90 -24.71
C GLU A 94 -10.36 7.69 -23.69
N LEU A 95 -10.76 7.07 -22.58
CA LEU A 95 -11.46 7.77 -21.50
C LEU A 95 -10.57 8.81 -20.83
N GLU A 96 -9.32 8.46 -20.49
CA GLU A 96 -8.32 9.40 -19.96
C GLU A 96 -8.09 10.54 -20.95
N LYS A 97 -7.88 10.20 -22.23
CA LYS A 97 -7.62 11.18 -23.29
C LYS A 97 -8.79 12.15 -23.48
N ARG A 98 -10.02 11.66 -23.39
CA ARG A 98 -11.23 12.49 -23.47
C ARG A 98 -11.39 13.41 -22.27
N LEU A 99 -11.18 12.90 -21.05
CA LEU A 99 -11.44 13.63 -19.82
C LEU A 99 -10.30 14.59 -19.44
N PHE A 100 -9.06 14.13 -19.57
CA PHE A 100 -7.85 14.79 -19.05
C PHE A 100 -6.77 15.03 -20.11
N GLY A 101 -7.03 14.68 -21.37
CA GLY A 101 -6.05 14.90 -22.43
C GLY A 101 -5.77 16.38 -22.67
N ILE A 102 -4.50 16.69 -22.95
CA ILE A 102 -3.97 18.01 -23.27
C ILE A 102 -3.94 18.16 -24.79
N ASP A 103 -4.46 19.29 -25.30
CA ASP A 103 -4.36 19.63 -26.70
C ASP A 103 -2.95 20.13 -27.04
N THR A 104 -2.28 19.42 -27.95
CA THR A 104 -0.97 19.81 -28.49
C THR A 104 -1.08 20.02 -30.00
N PRO A 105 -0.11 20.68 -30.66
CA PRO A 105 -0.10 20.80 -32.11
C PRO A 105 -0.08 19.45 -32.86
N GLN A 106 0.32 18.35 -32.21
CA GLN A 106 0.33 17.00 -32.78
C GLN A 106 -0.96 16.23 -32.50
N GLY A 107 -1.95 16.87 -31.88
CA GLY A 107 -3.20 16.26 -31.44
C GLY A 107 -3.33 16.20 -29.92
N ARG A 108 -4.47 15.69 -29.47
CA ARG A 108 -4.74 15.51 -28.04
C ARG A 108 -3.94 14.33 -27.50
N MET A 109 -3.27 14.50 -26.36
CA MET A 109 -2.43 13.49 -25.72
C MET A 109 -2.84 13.31 -24.26
N ILE A 110 -2.69 12.11 -23.70
CA ILE A 110 -2.82 11.93 -22.25
C ILE A 110 -1.61 12.54 -21.53
N LEU A 111 -1.74 12.78 -20.22
CA LEU A 111 -0.65 13.35 -19.41
C LEU A 111 0.64 12.52 -19.49
N ALA A 112 0.52 11.20 -19.43
CA ALA A 112 1.66 10.30 -19.50
C ALA A 112 2.40 10.34 -20.85
N GLU A 113 1.69 10.48 -21.97
CA GLU A 113 2.29 10.67 -23.29
C GLU A 113 3.01 12.01 -23.37
N PHE A 114 2.35 13.08 -22.88
CA PHE A 114 2.92 14.42 -22.87
C PHE A 114 4.25 14.44 -22.10
N PHE A 115 4.29 13.91 -20.87
CA PHE A 115 5.51 13.87 -20.07
C PHE A 115 6.53 12.82 -20.54
N GLY A 116 6.09 11.77 -21.24
CA GLY A 116 7.00 10.87 -21.95
C GLY A 116 7.84 11.61 -22.99
N LYS A 117 7.23 12.56 -23.72
CA LYS A 117 7.89 13.40 -24.72
C LYS A 117 8.61 14.61 -24.13
N TYR A 118 8.02 15.26 -23.14
CA TYR A 118 8.52 16.48 -22.50
C TYR A 118 8.91 16.18 -21.05
N ASN A 119 10.17 15.79 -20.86
CA ASN A 119 10.76 15.48 -19.56
C ASN A 119 11.97 16.38 -19.27
N TRP A 120 12.35 16.45 -17.98
CA TRP A 120 13.40 17.33 -17.48
C TRP A 120 14.17 16.61 -16.37
N PRO A 121 15.52 16.65 -16.36
CA PRO A 121 16.32 15.94 -15.36
C PRO A 121 15.98 16.26 -13.91
N VAL A 122 15.61 17.51 -13.61
CA VAL A 122 15.20 17.92 -12.27
C VAL A 122 13.89 17.23 -11.85
N LEU A 123 12.93 17.13 -12.77
CA LEU A 123 11.67 16.44 -12.50
C LEU A 123 11.87 14.93 -12.46
N ASP A 124 12.74 14.35 -13.28
CA ASP A 124 13.13 12.94 -13.19
C ASP A 124 13.72 12.61 -11.82
N ALA A 125 14.59 13.46 -11.26
CA ALA A 125 15.15 13.31 -9.93
C ALA A 125 14.08 13.36 -8.82
N ILE A 126 13.22 14.38 -8.85
CA ILE A 126 12.15 14.58 -7.84
C ILE A 126 11.13 13.43 -7.90
N THR A 127 10.65 13.13 -9.10
CA THR A 127 9.58 12.14 -9.29
C THR A 127 10.08 10.73 -9.06
N GLY A 128 11.29 10.39 -9.54
CA GLY A 128 11.90 9.09 -9.25
C GLY A 128 12.14 8.89 -7.76
N PHE A 129 12.62 9.91 -7.03
CA PHE A 129 12.76 9.83 -5.58
C PHE A 129 11.41 9.66 -4.87
N ALA A 130 10.39 10.43 -5.25
CA ALA A 130 9.05 10.29 -4.67
C ALA A 130 8.45 8.89 -4.94
N TYR A 131 8.65 8.36 -6.15
CA TYR A 131 8.19 7.04 -6.56
C TYR A 131 9.00 5.89 -5.96
N LEU A 132 10.22 6.15 -5.48
CA LEU A 132 10.97 5.24 -4.62
C LEU A 132 10.42 5.31 -3.18
N TYR A 133 10.19 6.52 -2.69
CA TYR A 133 9.88 6.81 -1.29
C TYR A 133 8.50 6.35 -0.84
N TYR A 134 7.49 6.31 -1.73
CA TYR A 134 6.08 6.10 -1.33
C TYR A 134 5.85 4.86 -0.45
N LEU A 135 6.47 3.72 -0.80
CA LEU A 135 6.28 2.45 -0.10
C LEU A 135 7.00 2.46 1.25
N TYR A 136 8.26 2.92 1.24
CA TYR A 136 9.06 3.06 2.46
C TYR A 136 8.41 4.04 3.42
N HIS A 137 7.87 5.16 2.94
CA HIS A 137 7.11 6.12 3.72
C HIS A 137 5.89 5.47 4.37
N ALA A 138 5.11 4.69 3.63
CA ALA A 138 3.92 4.05 4.16
C ALA A 138 4.24 3.04 5.28
N ILE A 139 5.21 2.15 5.04
CA ILE A 139 5.65 1.16 6.02
C ILE A 139 6.28 1.85 7.23
N PHE A 140 7.20 2.79 7.00
CA PHE A 140 7.88 3.52 8.06
C PHE A 140 6.90 4.28 8.95
N MET A 141 5.93 4.99 8.37
CA MET A 141 4.95 5.73 9.16
C MET A 141 4.00 4.80 9.92
N CYS A 142 3.59 3.67 9.33
CA CYS A 142 2.82 2.65 10.04
C CYS A 142 3.58 2.11 11.27
N MET A 143 4.90 1.93 11.17
CA MET A 143 5.76 1.47 12.27
C MET A 143 6.02 2.59 13.27
N LEU A 144 6.31 3.81 12.82
CA LEU A 144 6.56 4.96 13.68
C LEU A 144 5.34 5.28 14.55
N PHE A 145 4.13 5.14 14.02
CA PHE A 145 2.89 5.36 14.74
C PHE A 145 2.72 4.44 15.96
N VAL A 146 3.38 3.28 15.99
CA VAL A 146 3.40 2.42 17.19
C VAL A 146 3.99 3.16 18.39
N PHE A 147 4.96 4.04 18.14
CA PHE A 147 5.70 4.75 19.19
C PHE A 147 5.14 6.16 19.44
N ILE A 148 4.77 6.89 18.39
CA ILE A 148 4.39 8.31 18.52
C ILE A 148 2.88 8.54 18.67
N ALA A 149 2.05 7.58 18.24
CA ALA A 149 0.58 7.70 18.28
C ALA A 149 -0.08 6.30 18.32
N PRO A 150 0.20 5.48 19.35
CA PRO A 150 -0.27 4.09 19.44
C PRO A 150 -1.80 3.94 19.38
N GLU A 151 -2.55 4.98 19.76
CA GLU A 151 -4.01 5.03 19.69
C GLU A 151 -4.56 5.22 18.26
N ARG A 152 -3.72 5.70 17.34
CA ARG A 152 -4.03 5.93 15.91
C ARG A 152 -3.47 4.86 15.01
N GLN A 153 -2.35 4.25 15.41
CA GLN A 153 -1.69 3.17 14.66
C GLN A 153 -2.64 2.09 14.12
N PRO A 154 -3.65 1.60 14.88
CA PRO A 154 -4.48 0.49 14.40
C PRO A 154 -5.38 0.96 13.27
N ARG A 155 -5.86 2.20 13.34
CA ARG A 155 -6.64 2.81 12.25
C ARG A 155 -5.78 2.90 11.00
N MET A 156 -4.51 3.30 11.15
CA MET A 156 -3.59 3.37 10.04
C MET A 156 -3.33 2.01 9.40
N ALA A 157 -2.88 1.04 10.20
CA ALA A 157 -2.49 -0.28 9.71
C ALA A 157 -3.66 -1.05 9.09
N TRP A 158 -4.86 -0.97 9.69
CA TRP A 158 -6.06 -1.59 9.12
C TRP A 158 -6.60 -0.85 7.90
N SER A 159 -6.44 0.48 7.81
CA SER A 159 -6.78 1.21 6.57
C SER A 159 -5.84 0.81 5.44
N PHE A 160 -4.55 0.68 5.73
CA PHE A 160 -3.54 0.20 4.79
C PHE A 160 -3.84 -1.23 4.34
N PHE A 161 -4.15 -2.15 5.27
CA PHE A 161 -4.61 -3.50 4.95
C PHE A 161 -5.86 -3.49 4.07
N THR A 162 -6.88 -2.73 4.44
CA THR A 162 -8.15 -2.66 3.69
C THR A 162 -7.92 -2.12 2.28
N ALA A 163 -7.08 -1.10 2.11
CA ALA A 163 -6.72 -0.55 0.81
C ALA A 163 -5.99 -1.57 -0.07
N ASN A 164 -5.08 -2.35 0.52
CA ASN A 164 -4.42 -3.45 -0.17
C ASN A 164 -5.42 -4.54 -0.61
N MET A 165 -6.37 -4.92 0.24
CA MET A 165 -7.37 -5.94 -0.11
C MET A 165 -8.32 -5.46 -1.20
N ILE A 166 -8.82 -4.23 -1.10
CA ILE A 166 -9.67 -3.64 -2.16
C ILE A 166 -8.87 -3.51 -3.46
N GLY A 167 -7.64 -3.01 -3.38
CA GLY A 167 -6.75 -2.88 -4.53
C GLY A 167 -6.46 -4.22 -5.20
N LEU A 168 -6.18 -5.26 -4.42
CA LEU A 168 -5.96 -6.62 -4.92
C LEU A 168 -7.21 -7.18 -5.63
N VAL A 169 -8.40 -6.98 -5.07
CA VAL A 169 -9.65 -7.43 -5.70
C VAL A 169 -9.89 -6.70 -7.02
N ILE A 170 -9.73 -5.37 -7.05
CA ILE A 170 -9.88 -4.60 -8.30
C ILE A 170 -8.84 -5.04 -9.33
N PHE A 171 -7.58 -5.19 -8.93
CA PHE A 171 -6.50 -5.66 -9.78
C PHE A 171 -6.79 -7.02 -10.43
N LEU A 172 -7.39 -7.96 -9.69
CA LEU A 172 -7.73 -9.29 -10.22
C LEU A 172 -8.94 -9.26 -11.17
N LEU A 173 -9.93 -8.41 -10.91
CA LEU A 173 -11.20 -8.39 -11.65
C LEU A 173 -11.24 -7.36 -12.79
N PHE A 174 -10.39 -6.35 -12.74
CA PHE A 174 -10.35 -5.22 -13.67
C PHE A 174 -8.89 -4.91 -14.04
N PRO A 175 -8.21 -5.82 -14.76
CA PRO A 175 -6.82 -5.62 -15.17
C PRO A 175 -6.72 -4.47 -16.17
N VAL A 176 -5.89 -3.47 -15.87
CA VAL A 176 -5.70 -2.27 -16.70
C VAL A 176 -4.24 -2.17 -17.15
N ALA A 177 -4.02 -2.01 -18.46
CA ALA A 177 -2.70 -1.77 -19.01
C ALA A 177 -2.19 -0.36 -18.65
N PRO A 178 -0.93 -0.20 -18.24
CA PRO A 178 -0.36 1.10 -17.93
C PRO A 178 -0.05 1.92 -19.20
N PRO A 179 0.13 3.26 -19.09
CA PRO A 179 0.43 4.12 -20.24
C PRO A 179 1.69 3.72 -21.02
N TRP A 180 2.75 3.25 -20.34
CA TRP A 180 3.96 2.78 -21.00
C TRP A 180 3.70 1.59 -21.92
N TYR A 181 2.77 0.69 -21.54
CA TYR A 181 2.43 -0.47 -22.35
C TYR A 181 1.79 -0.02 -23.66
N VAL A 182 0.82 0.90 -23.59
CA VAL A 182 0.17 1.44 -24.79
C VAL A 182 1.17 2.15 -25.71
N ALA A 183 2.11 2.89 -25.13
CA ALA A 183 3.14 3.59 -25.90
C ALA A 183 4.12 2.65 -26.63
N GLN A 184 4.38 1.46 -26.08
CA GLN A 184 5.38 0.52 -26.61
C GLN A 184 4.78 -0.62 -27.45
N HIS A 185 3.57 -1.07 -27.09
CA HIS A 185 2.94 -2.28 -27.64
C HIS A 185 1.59 -2.00 -28.32
N GLY A 186 1.08 -0.76 -28.24
CA GLY A 186 -0.23 -0.42 -28.79
C GLY A 186 -1.38 -0.95 -27.95
N PHE A 187 -2.47 -1.35 -28.61
CA PHE A 187 -3.75 -1.68 -27.94
C PHE A 187 -4.03 -3.18 -27.87
N ASP A 188 -3.14 -4.02 -28.37
CA ASP A 188 -3.33 -5.46 -28.39
C ASP A 188 -2.90 -6.06 -27.04
N VAL A 189 -3.68 -7.02 -26.56
CA VAL A 189 -3.39 -7.71 -25.29
C VAL A 189 -2.31 -8.75 -25.53
N ASP A 190 -1.19 -8.65 -24.81
CA ASP A 190 -0.09 -9.61 -24.85
C ASP A 190 0.42 -9.88 -23.43
N PHE A 191 0.10 -11.08 -22.92
CA PHE A 191 0.55 -11.55 -21.61
C PHE A 191 2.00 -12.02 -21.59
N SER A 192 2.68 -12.09 -22.74
CA SER A 192 4.12 -12.42 -22.81
C SER A 192 5.03 -11.21 -22.54
N VAL A 193 4.47 -9.99 -22.58
CA VAL A 193 5.19 -8.77 -22.27
C VAL A 193 5.64 -8.78 -20.81
N LEU A 194 6.94 -8.54 -20.61
CA LEU A 194 7.53 -8.42 -19.28
C LEU A 194 7.30 -7.00 -18.71
N PRO A 195 7.23 -6.85 -17.38
CA PRO A 195 7.09 -5.52 -16.79
C PRO A 195 8.27 -4.60 -17.13
N ASP A 196 7.94 -3.36 -17.46
CA ASP A 196 8.91 -2.34 -17.85
C ASP A 196 9.03 -1.25 -16.76
N PRO A 197 10.26 -0.83 -16.40
CA PRO A 197 10.48 0.30 -15.48
C PRO A 197 10.10 1.66 -16.09
N ALA A 198 9.81 1.76 -17.38
CA ALA A 198 9.28 2.94 -18.06
C ALA A 198 10.10 4.22 -17.76
N GLY A 199 9.43 5.32 -17.42
CA GLY A 199 10.06 6.61 -17.15
C GLY A 199 11.01 6.58 -15.96
N THR A 200 10.89 5.62 -15.04
CA THR A 200 11.79 5.52 -13.87
C THR A 200 13.23 5.20 -14.25
N LEU A 201 13.48 4.62 -15.43
CA LEU A 201 14.85 4.43 -15.94
C LEU A 201 15.63 5.74 -16.10
N ARG A 202 14.93 6.87 -16.26
CA ARG A 202 15.59 8.18 -16.31
C ARG A 202 16.17 8.55 -14.95
N PHE A 203 15.46 8.25 -13.86
CA PHE A 203 15.98 8.41 -12.50
C PHE A 203 17.19 7.52 -12.25
N ASP A 204 17.08 6.22 -12.54
CA ASP A 204 18.18 5.25 -12.39
C ASP A 204 19.46 5.73 -13.10
N ARG A 205 19.33 6.20 -14.34
CA ARG A 205 20.43 6.80 -15.11
C ARG A 205 21.02 8.06 -14.48
N LEU A 206 20.19 8.94 -13.93
CA LEU A 206 20.64 10.19 -13.29
C LEU A 206 21.43 9.92 -12.01
N VAL A 207 21.02 8.94 -11.21
CA VAL A 207 21.69 8.62 -9.93
C VAL A 207 22.80 7.57 -10.07
N GLY A 208 22.91 6.92 -11.23
CA GLY A 208 23.89 5.86 -11.49
C GLY A 208 23.58 4.55 -10.76
N LEU A 209 22.30 4.27 -10.50
CA LEU A 209 21.81 3.05 -9.84
C LEU A 209 20.92 2.25 -10.79
N ARG A 210 20.69 0.98 -10.49
CA ARG A 210 19.74 0.10 -11.21
C ARG A 210 18.61 -0.33 -10.28
N TYR A 211 18.02 0.63 -9.57
CA TYR A 211 17.02 0.32 -8.55
C TYR A 211 15.71 -0.10 -9.22
N PHE A 212 15.13 0.78 -10.05
CA PHE A 212 13.84 0.52 -10.66
C PHE A 212 13.89 -0.57 -11.71
N GLU A 213 14.98 -0.64 -12.46
CA GLU A 213 15.22 -1.75 -13.39
C GLU A 213 15.14 -3.11 -12.67
N ASN A 214 15.81 -3.25 -11.52
CA ASN A 214 15.74 -4.48 -10.74
C ASN A 214 14.39 -4.66 -10.06
N PHE A 215 13.77 -3.60 -9.56
CA PHE A 215 12.47 -3.66 -8.89
C PHE A 215 11.36 -4.15 -9.84
N TYR A 216 11.23 -3.53 -11.01
CA TYR A 216 10.18 -3.87 -11.98
C TYR A 216 10.43 -5.21 -12.68
N LYS A 217 11.67 -5.61 -12.89
CA LYS A 217 12.00 -6.92 -13.48
C LYS A 217 11.43 -8.12 -12.70
N HIS A 218 11.19 -7.95 -11.40
CA HIS A 218 10.62 -9.00 -10.53
C HIS A 218 9.11 -8.87 -10.34
N ASN A 219 8.45 -7.89 -10.95
CA ASN A 219 6.99 -7.81 -10.89
C ASN A 219 6.37 -8.97 -11.68
N ALA A 220 5.26 -9.49 -11.17
CA ALA A 220 4.65 -10.68 -11.75
C ALA A 220 3.70 -10.36 -12.92
N THR A 221 3.22 -9.12 -13.04
CA THR A 221 2.18 -8.76 -14.04
C THR A 221 2.34 -7.35 -14.57
N VAL A 222 1.94 -7.15 -15.82
CA VAL A 222 1.88 -5.85 -16.49
C VAL A 222 0.56 -5.12 -16.26
N PHE A 223 -0.57 -5.83 -16.29
CA PHE A 223 -1.92 -5.25 -16.35
C PHE A 223 -2.50 -4.89 -14.96
N GLY A 224 -1.75 -4.10 -14.19
CA GLY A 224 -2.12 -3.72 -12.83
C GLY A 224 -2.06 -2.23 -12.53
N ALA A 225 -2.34 -1.37 -13.51
CA ALA A 225 -2.27 0.07 -13.32
C ALA A 225 -3.34 0.58 -12.32
N MET A 226 -4.59 0.13 -12.45
CA MET A 226 -5.70 0.59 -11.61
C MET A 226 -5.99 -0.38 -10.45
N PRO A 227 -6.22 0.10 -9.21
CA PRO A 227 -6.07 1.48 -8.74
C PRO A 227 -4.60 1.79 -8.37
N SER A 228 -4.21 3.06 -8.43
CA SER A 228 -2.86 3.47 -8.09
C SER A 228 -2.61 3.44 -6.57
N LEU A 229 -2.19 2.28 -6.04
CA LEU A 229 -1.78 2.14 -4.65
C LEU A 229 -0.53 2.96 -4.29
N HIS A 230 0.26 3.36 -5.30
CA HIS A 230 1.35 4.31 -5.14
C HIS A 230 0.88 5.61 -4.47
N VAL A 231 -0.31 6.08 -4.84
CA VAL A 231 -0.95 7.26 -4.24
C VAL A 231 -1.78 6.89 -3.02
N GLY A 232 -2.50 5.78 -3.08
CA GLY A 232 -3.39 5.36 -2.00
C GLY A 232 -2.67 5.14 -0.66
N PHE A 233 -1.46 4.56 -0.69
CA PHE A 233 -0.64 4.29 0.48
C PHE A 233 -0.23 5.55 1.27
N PRO A 234 0.51 6.51 0.68
CA PRO A 234 0.85 7.75 1.37
C PRO A 234 -0.38 8.60 1.72
N LEU A 235 -1.48 8.50 0.96
CA LEU A 235 -2.72 9.18 1.33
C LEU A 235 -3.35 8.58 2.59
N ALA A 236 -3.39 7.25 2.73
CA ALA A 236 -3.85 6.60 3.95
C ALA A 236 -3.02 7.08 5.17
N VAL A 237 -1.70 7.21 5.01
CA VAL A 237 -0.80 7.82 6.00
C VAL A 237 -1.21 9.24 6.35
N ALA A 238 -1.43 10.08 5.34
CA ALA A 238 -1.84 11.46 5.54
C ALA A 238 -3.16 11.56 6.31
N LEU A 239 -4.15 10.74 5.96
CA LEU A 239 -5.46 10.70 6.62
C LEU A 239 -5.36 10.37 8.11
N GLY A 240 -4.49 9.45 8.54
CA GLY A 240 -4.35 9.16 9.98
C GLY A 240 -3.65 10.27 10.79
N THR A 241 -3.02 11.24 10.12
CA THR A 241 -2.46 12.45 10.77
C THR A 241 -3.50 13.57 10.93
N LEU A 242 -4.72 13.39 10.41
CA LEU A 242 -5.80 14.38 10.57
C LEU A 242 -6.07 14.68 12.04
N GLY A 243 -6.23 15.97 12.37
CA GLY A 243 -6.41 16.45 13.73
C GLY A 243 -5.13 16.62 14.56
N TRP A 244 -3.94 16.32 14.02
CA TRP A 244 -2.69 16.79 14.64
C TRP A 244 -2.61 18.33 14.59
N LYS A 245 -2.20 18.98 15.68
CA LYS A 245 -2.16 20.45 15.76
C LYS A 245 -1.01 21.08 14.96
N ARG A 246 -0.04 20.28 14.48
CA ARG A 246 1.13 20.74 13.73
C ARG A 246 0.79 20.89 12.24
N ARG A 247 0.30 22.07 11.84
CA ARG A 247 -0.10 22.37 10.46
C ARG A 247 1.00 22.06 9.43
N GLY A 248 2.26 22.41 9.71
CA GLY A 248 3.38 22.11 8.81
C GLY A 248 3.57 20.62 8.56
N TRP A 249 3.37 19.79 9.59
CA TRP A 249 3.43 18.33 9.45
C TRP A 249 2.28 17.80 8.59
N GLN A 250 1.06 18.32 8.78
CA GLN A 250 -0.07 17.93 7.95
C GLN A 250 0.14 18.30 6.49
N ILE A 251 0.63 19.52 6.21
CA ILE A 251 0.95 19.96 4.86
C ILE A 251 1.96 19.01 4.22
N PHE A 252 3.03 18.65 4.94
CA PHE A 252 4.02 17.69 4.46
C PHE A 252 3.40 16.31 4.19
N MET A 253 2.58 15.78 5.10
CA MET A 253 1.96 14.47 4.91
C MET A 253 1.03 14.41 3.69
N PHE A 254 0.30 15.49 3.41
CA PHE A 254 -0.57 15.59 2.23
C PHE A 254 0.18 15.97 0.95
N SER A 255 1.37 16.58 1.04
CA SER A 255 2.19 16.86 -0.15
C SER A 255 2.80 15.58 -0.72
N VAL A 256 3.16 14.60 0.12
CA VAL A 256 3.71 13.31 -0.33
C VAL A 256 2.81 12.60 -1.37
N PRO A 257 1.53 12.26 -1.09
CA PRO A 257 0.67 11.62 -2.09
C PRO A 257 0.44 12.48 -3.32
N ALA A 258 0.45 13.82 -3.21
CA ALA A 258 0.31 14.72 -4.36
C ALA A 258 1.53 14.66 -5.29
N VAL A 259 2.75 14.66 -4.73
CA VAL A 259 3.98 14.51 -5.52
C VAL A 259 4.06 13.11 -6.13
N VAL A 260 3.66 12.07 -5.39
CA VAL A 260 3.62 10.69 -5.92
C VAL A 260 2.58 10.55 -7.03
N ALA A 261 1.42 11.19 -6.91
CA ALA A 261 0.40 11.22 -7.96
C ALA A 261 0.94 11.86 -9.24
N PHE A 262 1.60 13.01 -9.14
CA PHE A 262 2.28 13.63 -10.28
C PHE A 262 3.35 12.71 -10.88
N SER A 263 4.15 12.07 -10.02
CA SER A 263 5.20 11.14 -10.44
C SER A 263 4.65 9.96 -11.23
N ALA A 264 3.48 9.44 -10.85
CA ALA A 264 2.90 8.24 -11.43
C ALA A 264 2.58 8.38 -12.93
N PHE A 265 1.98 9.50 -13.35
CA PHE A 265 1.76 9.78 -14.77
C PHE A 265 2.98 10.41 -15.46
N TYR A 266 3.81 11.19 -14.76
CA TYR A 266 5.06 11.74 -15.30
C TYR A 266 6.05 10.63 -15.73
N LEU A 267 6.11 9.55 -14.95
CA LEU A 267 6.97 8.39 -15.20
C LEU A 267 6.27 7.31 -16.05
N GLN A 268 5.08 7.60 -16.57
CA GLN A 268 4.29 6.74 -17.48
C GLN A 268 3.78 5.42 -16.88
N HIS A 269 3.69 5.33 -15.56
CA HIS A 269 3.19 4.11 -14.88
C HIS A 269 1.68 4.10 -14.67
N HIS A 270 1.03 5.26 -14.60
CA HIS A 270 -0.40 5.39 -14.28
C HIS A 270 -1.06 6.48 -15.11
N TYR A 271 -2.33 6.29 -15.45
CA TYR A 271 -3.25 7.34 -15.87
C TYR A 271 -3.70 8.18 -14.67
N LEU A 272 -4.25 9.38 -14.90
CA LEU A 272 -4.88 10.16 -13.84
C LEU A 272 -6.13 9.45 -13.28
N LEU A 273 -6.86 8.71 -14.11
CA LEU A 273 -7.94 7.84 -13.66
C LEU A 273 -7.48 6.82 -12.60
N ASP A 274 -6.31 6.20 -12.78
CA ASP A 274 -5.76 5.24 -11.80
C ASP A 274 -5.45 5.93 -10.47
N VAL A 275 -4.92 7.16 -10.54
CA VAL A 275 -4.66 8.02 -9.38
C VAL A 275 -5.96 8.34 -8.64
N ILE A 276 -7.01 8.74 -9.36
CA ILE A 276 -8.34 9.02 -8.78
C ILE A 276 -8.90 7.77 -8.10
N ALA A 277 -8.81 6.60 -8.75
CA ALA A 277 -9.23 5.33 -8.16
C ALA A 277 -8.43 5.01 -6.89
N GLY A 278 -7.11 5.23 -6.89
CA GLY A 278 -6.24 5.07 -5.70
C GLY A 278 -6.64 5.99 -4.54
N VAL A 279 -6.99 7.25 -4.82
CA VAL A 279 -7.52 8.20 -3.84
C VAL A 279 -8.83 7.71 -3.24
N LEU A 280 -9.77 7.26 -4.09
CA LEU A 280 -11.06 6.72 -3.64
C LEU A 280 -10.86 5.48 -2.76
N VAL A 281 -9.99 4.55 -3.15
CA VAL A 281 -9.68 3.36 -2.36
C VAL A 281 -9.12 3.74 -0.99
N ALA A 282 -8.21 4.70 -0.91
CA ALA A 282 -7.66 5.16 0.37
C ALA A 282 -8.74 5.80 1.28
N LEU A 283 -9.60 6.66 0.72
CA LEU A 283 -10.69 7.30 1.46
C LEU A 283 -11.72 6.29 1.97
N VAL A 284 -12.16 5.37 1.11
CA VAL A 284 -13.10 4.30 1.47
C VAL A 284 -12.50 3.38 2.52
N SER A 285 -11.25 2.95 2.35
CA SER A 285 -10.56 2.07 3.31
C SER A 285 -10.41 2.72 4.68
N TYR A 286 -10.06 4.01 4.71
CA TYR A 286 -9.99 4.78 5.94
C TYR A 286 -11.36 4.94 6.59
N GLY A 287 -12.40 5.25 5.81
CA GLY A 287 -13.78 5.36 6.28
C GLY A 287 -14.30 4.05 6.89
N ILE A 288 -14.13 2.93 6.20
CA ILE A 288 -14.49 1.58 6.69
C ILE A 288 -13.77 1.31 8.01
N THR A 289 -12.47 1.58 8.06
CA THR A 289 -11.65 1.30 9.24
C THR A 289 -12.10 2.16 10.42
N VAL A 290 -12.30 3.46 10.23
CA VAL A 290 -12.83 4.35 11.28
C VAL A 290 -14.20 3.87 11.76
N PHE A 291 -15.11 3.53 10.85
CA PHE A 291 -16.45 3.06 11.19
C PHE A 291 -16.42 1.76 12.02
N VAL A 292 -15.66 0.76 11.59
CA VAL A 292 -15.53 -0.54 12.28
C VAL A 292 -14.90 -0.35 13.66
N LEU A 293 -13.83 0.43 13.75
CA LEU A 293 -13.13 0.66 15.01
C LEU A 293 -13.96 1.52 15.98
N HIS A 294 -14.77 2.45 15.48
CA HIS A 294 -15.65 3.28 16.30
C HIS A 294 -16.86 2.49 16.82
N ARG A 295 -17.50 1.64 16.01
CA ARG A 295 -18.58 0.75 16.49
C ARG A 295 -18.10 -0.19 17.59
N ARG A 296 -16.88 -0.73 17.48
CA ARG A 296 -16.29 -1.58 18.53
C ARG A 296 -16.02 -0.85 19.86
N GLN A 297 -15.99 0.49 19.87
CA GLN A 297 -15.94 1.28 21.10
C GLN A 297 -17.33 1.47 21.74
N TRP A 298 -18.40 1.39 20.94
CA TRP A 298 -19.80 1.59 21.37
C TRP A 298 -20.46 0.32 21.93
N ASP A 299 -20.08 -0.86 21.44
CA ASP A 299 -20.52 -2.16 21.98
C ASP A 299 -19.84 -2.42 23.34
N GLY A 300 -20.54 -2.06 24.43
CA GLY A 300 -20.04 -2.03 25.81
C GLY A 300 -19.41 -3.33 26.36
N THR A 301 -19.57 -4.46 25.67
CA THR A 301 -18.95 -5.77 25.95
C THR A 301 -17.49 -5.88 25.50
N LEU A 302 -17.04 -5.06 24.54
CA LEU A 302 -15.67 -5.08 23.99
C LEU A 302 -14.76 -3.93 24.48
N ARG A 303 -15.24 -3.09 25.41
CA ARG A 303 -14.42 -2.03 26.05
C ARG A 303 -13.07 -2.54 26.55
N GLY A 304 -12.96 -3.81 26.97
CA GLY A 304 -11.70 -4.42 27.41
C GLY A 304 -10.67 -4.63 26.30
N TYR A 305 -11.10 -4.89 25.06
CA TYR A 305 -10.20 -5.13 23.93
C TYR A 305 -9.64 -3.84 23.34
N PHE A 306 -10.36 -2.71 23.31
CA PHE A 306 -9.84 -1.43 22.81
C PHE A 306 -9.14 -0.56 23.86
N TRP A 307 -9.49 -0.71 25.14
CA TRP A 307 -8.72 -0.09 26.24
C TRP A 307 -7.25 -0.56 26.23
N LEU A 308 -7.01 -1.82 25.81
CA LEU A 308 -5.67 -2.39 25.56
C LEU A 308 -4.89 -1.70 24.42
N TRP A 309 -5.54 -0.96 23.52
CA TRP A 309 -4.92 -0.30 22.35
C TRP A 309 -4.75 1.22 22.53
N THR A 310 -5.50 1.89 23.40
CA THR A 310 -5.55 3.37 23.44
C THR A 310 -5.14 4.02 24.76
N HIS A 311 -5.00 3.29 25.86
CA HIS A 311 -4.51 3.89 27.11
C HIS A 311 -2.98 3.85 27.17
N VAL A 312 -2.39 5.04 27.12
CA VAL A 312 -1.13 5.40 27.76
C VAL A 312 -1.52 5.87 29.17
N PRO A 313 -0.96 5.32 30.26
CA PRO A 313 -1.14 5.92 31.57
C PRO A 313 -0.59 7.36 31.49
N GLN A 314 -1.44 8.35 31.72
CA GLN A 314 -0.91 9.64 32.14
C GLN A 314 -0.47 9.43 33.58
N ASP A 315 0.83 9.39 33.81
CA ASP A 315 1.35 9.58 35.15
C ASP A 315 0.86 10.95 35.60
N SER A 316 -0.02 10.94 36.60
CA SER A 316 -0.40 12.12 37.33
C SER A 316 0.83 12.57 38.10
N GLU A 317 1.61 13.48 37.51
CA GLU A 317 2.56 14.29 38.28
C GLU A 317 1.74 15.13 39.25
N SER A 318 1.80 14.72 40.53
CA SER A 318 1.55 15.54 41.71
C SER A 318 2.67 16.55 41.90
#